data_AF-A0A5J6LGF6-F1
#
_entry.id   AF-A0A5J6LGF6-F1
#
_cell.length_a   1.000
_cell.length_b   1.000
_cell.length_c   1.000
_cell.angle_alpha   90.00
_cell.angle_beta   90.00
_cell.angle_gamma   90.00
#
_symmetry.space_group_name_H-M   'P 1'
#
loop_
_entity.id
_entity.type
_entity.pdbx_description
1 polymer ?
#
loop_
_entity_poly.entity_id
_entity_poly.type
_entity_poly.pdbx_seq_one_letter_code
_entity_poly.pdbx_strand_id
1 'polypeptide(L)'
;MPYKIAITLSMTLMLGSLLSGCIKTDTLLQRDPTADQYYILDSRDLRLCRGETSDCYDLTPVASARIQLRPMEVKYGQRVNGPNYPVNFARMLINPPAGSYSVEQLEGGRFYRLPVNDYTDTAWRSIEDVFSAFYDN
;
A
#
# COMPACT_ATOMS: atom_id res chain seq x y z
N MET A 1 76.52 -3.47 -1.16
CA MET A 1 76.66 -2.03 -1.50
C MET A 1 76.83 -1.95 -3.02
N PRO A 2 76.20 -1.05 -3.81
CA PRO A 2 75.69 0.28 -3.47
C PRO A 2 74.23 0.61 -3.92
N TYR A 3 73.80 1.77 -3.41
CA TYR A 3 72.65 2.64 -3.66
C TYR A 3 72.12 2.79 -5.10
N LYS A 4 70.79 2.87 -5.25
CA LYS A 4 70.07 3.73 -6.21
C LYS A 4 68.72 4.15 -5.59
N ILE A 5 68.66 5.38 -5.05
CA ILE A 5 68.05 6.58 -5.64
C ILE A 5 66.53 6.45 -5.81
N ALA A 6 65.83 7.13 -4.91
CA ALA A 6 64.40 7.38 -4.93
C ALA A 6 64.01 8.23 -6.15
N ILE A 7 62.94 7.82 -6.83
CA ILE A 7 62.15 8.69 -7.69
C ILE A 7 60.72 8.59 -7.18
N THR A 8 60.36 9.58 -6.38
CA THR A 8 58.99 9.91 -6.03
C THR A 8 58.28 10.37 -7.31
N LEU A 9 57.30 9.61 -7.77
CA LEU A 9 56.36 10.04 -8.79
C LEU A 9 54.96 9.83 -8.21
N SER A 10 54.43 10.89 -7.59
CA SER A 10 53.01 11.03 -7.35
C SER A 10 52.28 10.96 -8.68
N MET A 11 51.51 9.90 -8.90
CA MET A 11 50.61 9.79 -10.04
C MET A 11 49.26 9.27 -9.55
N THR A 12 48.43 10.26 -9.19
CA THR A 12 47.00 10.38 -9.42
C THR A 12 46.19 9.09 -9.57
N LEU A 13 45.34 8.88 -8.55
CA LEU A 13 44.04 8.21 -8.57
C LEU A 13 43.41 8.13 -9.98
N MET A 14 43.16 6.93 -10.49
CA MET A 14 42.09 6.69 -11.48
C MET A 14 41.14 5.64 -10.92
N LEU A 15 40.07 6.13 -10.29
CA LEU A 15 38.82 5.39 -10.17
C LEU A 15 38.23 5.25 -11.58
N GLY A 16 38.45 4.10 -12.20
CA GLY A 16 37.74 3.67 -13.41
C GLY A 16 36.36 3.13 -13.03
N SER A 17 35.39 4.03 -12.97
CA SER A 17 33.96 3.75 -12.92
C SER A 17 33.53 2.90 -14.13
N LEU A 18 33.35 1.59 -13.91
CA LEU A 18 32.72 0.66 -14.85
C LEU A 18 31.49 -0.02 -14.22
N LEU A 19 30.70 0.71 -13.44
CA LEU A 19 29.41 0.22 -12.92
C LEU A 19 28.25 1.17 -13.25
N SER A 20 28.11 1.53 -14.52
CA SER A 20 26.92 2.22 -15.03
C SER A 20 26.34 1.54 -16.27
N GLY A 21 26.36 0.20 -16.28
CA GLY A 21 25.34 -0.54 -17.02
C GLY A 21 24.06 -0.51 -16.20
N CYS A 22 23.09 0.32 -16.59
CA CYS A 22 21.75 0.29 -16.03
C CYS A 22 21.19 -1.13 -16.16
N ILE A 23 21.23 -1.90 -15.08
CA ILE A 23 20.46 -3.14 -14.98
C ILE A 23 19.01 -2.70 -15.04
N LYS A 24 18.36 -2.91 -16.18
CA LYS A 24 16.91 -2.87 -16.28
C LYS A 24 16.40 -4.04 -15.44
N THR A 25 16.14 -3.76 -14.17
CA THR A 25 15.61 -4.71 -13.18
C THR A 25 14.12 -5.02 -13.40
N ASP A 26 13.52 -4.54 -14.50
CA ASP A 26 12.10 -4.78 -14.83
C ASP A 26 11.73 -6.27 -14.88
N THR A 27 12.71 -7.18 -14.98
CA THR A 27 12.51 -8.63 -14.99
C THR A 27 13.04 -9.39 -13.76
N LEU A 28 13.68 -8.72 -12.79
CA LEU A 28 14.28 -9.39 -11.61
C LEU A 28 13.36 -9.53 -10.41
N LEU A 29 12.22 -8.83 -10.39
CA LEU A 29 11.15 -9.06 -9.44
C LEU A 29 10.01 -9.72 -10.21
N GLN A 30 10.02 -11.05 -10.28
CA GLN A 30 8.80 -11.79 -10.62
C GLN A 30 7.76 -11.43 -9.56
N ARG A 31 6.94 -10.42 -9.86
CA ARG A 31 5.80 -10.05 -9.03
C ARG A 31 4.88 -11.26 -9.03
N ASP A 32 4.62 -11.81 -7.85
CA ASP A 32 3.68 -12.92 -7.71
C ASP A 32 2.37 -12.52 -8.40
N PRO A 33 1.87 -13.30 -9.38
CA PRO A 33 0.66 -12.97 -10.13
C PRO A 33 -0.61 -12.98 -9.25
N THR A 34 -0.50 -13.42 -7.99
CA THR A 34 -1.56 -13.38 -6.99
C THR A 34 -1.46 -12.19 -6.03
N ALA A 35 -0.41 -11.37 -6.16
CA ALA A 35 -0.12 -10.26 -5.24
C ALA A 35 -1.16 -9.14 -5.26
N ASP A 36 -2.13 -9.13 -6.16
CA ASP A 36 -3.24 -8.16 -6.24
C ASP A 36 -4.63 -8.81 -6.11
N GLN A 37 -4.70 -10.11 -5.79
CA GLN A 37 -5.94 -10.89 -5.72
C GLN A 37 -6.63 -10.83 -4.33
N TYR A 38 -6.23 -9.89 -3.50
CA TYR A 38 -6.80 -9.63 -2.18
C TYR A 38 -6.53 -8.17 -1.79
N TYR A 39 -7.12 -7.73 -0.69
CA TYR A 39 -6.79 -6.46 -0.06
C TYR A 39 -6.11 -6.69 1.28
N ILE A 40 -5.19 -5.81 1.66
CA ILE A 40 -4.60 -5.76 3.00
C ILE A 40 -5.09 -4.49 3.70
N LEU A 41 -5.75 -4.66 4.82
CA LEU A 41 -6.10 -3.58 5.75
C LEU A 41 -5.08 -3.56 6.89
N ASP A 42 -4.37 -2.44 7.03
CA ASP A 42 -3.60 -2.12 8.22
C ASP A 42 -4.51 -1.40 9.22
N SER A 43 -4.89 -2.08 10.29
CA SER A 43 -5.80 -1.53 11.31
C SER A 43 -5.15 -0.49 12.22
N ARG A 44 -3.81 -0.37 12.21
CA ARG A 44 -3.06 0.61 13.00
C ARG A 44 -2.84 1.89 12.23
N ASP A 45 -2.30 1.77 11.02
CA ASP A 45 -2.00 2.92 10.16
C ASP A 45 -3.21 3.35 9.34
N LEU A 46 -4.32 2.61 9.43
CA LEU A 46 -5.60 2.88 8.77
C LEU A 46 -5.41 3.08 7.27
N ARG A 47 -4.82 2.06 6.65
CA ARG A 47 -4.52 2.02 5.21
C ARG A 47 -5.08 0.75 4.60
N LEU A 48 -5.68 0.89 3.42
CA LEU A 48 -6.16 -0.23 2.61
C LEU A 48 -5.30 -0.33 1.35
N CYS A 49 -4.66 -1.47 1.14
CA CYS A 49 -3.79 -1.73 -0.01
C CYS A 49 -4.37 -2.85 -0.87
N ARG A 50 -4.10 -2.80 -2.18
CA ARG A 50 -4.37 -3.91 -3.10
C ARG A 50 -3.22 -4.90 -3.01
N GLY A 51 -3.48 -6.01 -2.32
CA GLY A 51 -2.54 -7.05 -1.94
C GLY A 51 -1.19 -6.53 -1.43
N GLU A 52 -0.07 -7.05 -1.96
CA GLU A 52 1.30 -6.63 -1.57
C GLU A 52 1.87 -5.55 -2.49
N THR A 53 0.99 -4.76 -3.12
CA THR A 53 1.41 -3.67 -4.01
C THR A 53 1.62 -2.36 -3.24
N SER A 54 2.13 -1.35 -3.93
CA SER A 54 2.20 0.03 -3.44
C SER A 54 0.89 0.80 -3.65
N ASP A 55 -0.13 0.18 -4.26
CA ASP A 55 -1.43 0.78 -4.50
C ASP A 55 -2.24 0.72 -3.19
N CYS A 56 -2.28 1.87 -2.51
CA CYS A 56 -2.84 1.98 -1.17
C CYS A 56 -3.54 3.31 -0.97
N TYR A 57 -4.65 3.27 -0.24
CA TYR A 57 -5.39 4.44 0.20
C TYR A 57 -5.34 4.60 1.71
N ASP A 58 -5.03 5.81 2.16
CA ASP A 58 -5.18 6.24 3.55
C ASP A 58 -6.67 6.43 3.87
N LEU A 59 -7.14 5.93 5.01
CA LEU A 59 -8.54 6.04 5.43
C LEU A 59 -8.85 7.36 6.16
N THR A 60 -7.86 8.18 6.49
CA THR A 60 -8.03 9.49 7.15
C THR A 60 -8.98 10.42 6.40
N PRO A 61 -8.90 10.56 5.06
CA PRO A 61 -9.76 11.49 4.30
C PRO A 61 -11.27 11.13 4.30
N VAL A 62 -11.64 9.92 4.72
CA VAL A 62 -13.04 9.44 4.84
C VAL A 62 -13.93 10.42 5.62
N ALA A 63 -13.37 11.10 6.62
CA ALA A 63 -14.13 12.07 7.42
C ALA A 63 -14.62 13.28 6.59
N SER A 64 -13.90 13.66 5.54
CA SER A 64 -14.14 14.88 4.76
C SER A 64 -15.00 14.65 3.51
N ALA A 65 -15.14 13.40 3.06
CA ALA A 65 -15.78 13.04 1.80
C ALA A 65 -16.91 12.00 2.01
N ARG A 66 -17.84 12.32 2.92
CA ARG A 66 -18.94 11.42 3.31
C ARG A 66 -19.91 11.08 2.17
N ILE A 67 -20.02 11.93 1.15
CA ILE A 67 -20.92 11.68 0.02
C ILE A 67 -20.41 10.51 -0.84
N GLN A 68 -19.09 10.43 -1.01
CA GLN A 68 -18.38 9.42 -1.79
C GLN A 68 -18.50 8.03 -1.15
N LEU A 69 -18.75 7.97 0.16
CA LEU A 69 -18.92 6.70 0.89
C LEU A 69 -20.29 6.04 0.68
N ARG A 70 -21.28 6.76 0.13
CA ARG A 70 -22.66 6.26 0.02
C ARG A 70 -22.79 4.89 -0.65
N PRO A 71 -22.08 4.57 -1.76
CA PRO A 71 -22.18 3.25 -2.38
C PRO A 71 -21.79 2.12 -1.42
N MET A 72 -20.67 2.29 -0.70
CA MET A 72 -20.22 1.34 0.31
C MET A 72 -21.16 1.27 1.51
N GLU A 73 -21.66 2.39 2.01
CA GLU A 73 -22.63 2.40 3.12
C GLU A 73 -23.91 1.65 2.79
N VAL A 74 -24.43 1.81 1.56
CA VAL A 74 -25.61 1.07 1.08
C VAL A 74 -25.29 -0.42 0.95
N LYS A 75 -24.15 -0.77 0.36
CA LYS A 75 -23.73 -2.18 0.18
C LYS A 75 -23.54 -2.89 1.53
N TYR A 76 -22.96 -2.19 2.50
CA TYR A 76 -22.70 -2.73 3.85
C TYR A 76 -23.90 -2.63 4.79
N GLY A 77 -24.97 -1.93 4.40
CA GLY A 77 -26.16 -1.75 5.22
C GLY A 77 -25.94 -0.92 6.49
N GLN A 78 -24.85 -0.15 6.55
CA GLN A 78 -24.48 0.64 7.73
C GLN A 78 -23.71 1.91 7.29
N ARG A 79 -23.79 2.96 8.10
CA ARG A 79 -23.16 4.26 7.80
C ARG A 79 -21.77 4.36 8.43
N VAL A 80 -20.88 5.07 7.75
CA VAL A 80 -19.60 5.47 8.31
C VAL A 80 -19.83 6.66 9.24
N ASN A 81 -19.64 6.43 10.53
CA ASN A 81 -20.04 7.35 11.60
C ASN A 81 -18.88 7.75 12.50
N GLY A 82 -18.96 8.98 13.02
CA GLY A 82 -18.03 9.51 14.01
C GLY A 82 -18.20 8.91 15.41
N PRO A 83 -17.34 9.29 16.36
CA PRO A 83 -16.35 10.37 16.25
C PRO A 83 -15.07 9.98 15.48
N ASN A 84 -14.83 8.68 15.23
CA ASN A 84 -13.65 8.19 14.54
C ASN A 84 -14.03 7.48 13.22
N TYR A 85 -14.26 8.28 12.17
CA TYR A 85 -14.71 7.79 10.86
C TYR A 85 -13.75 6.78 10.21
N PRO A 86 -12.42 7.00 10.19
CA PRO A 86 -11.49 6.04 9.59
C PRO A 86 -11.51 4.68 10.29
N VAL A 87 -11.51 4.67 11.65
CA VAL A 87 -11.61 3.43 12.42
C VAL A 87 -12.96 2.75 12.21
N ASN A 88 -14.05 3.52 12.11
CA ASN A 88 -15.36 2.95 11.82
C ASN A 88 -15.40 2.30 10.44
N PHE A 89 -14.85 2.94 9.40
CA PHE A 89 -14.72 2.35 8.06
C PHE A 89 -13.90 1.04 8.09
N ALA A 90 -12.73 1.05 8.74
CA ALA A 90 -11.91 -0.15 8.91
C ALA A 90 -12.67 -1.28 9.63
N ARG A 91 -13.44 -0.95 10.66
CA ARG A 91 -14.28 -1.92 11.39
C ARG A 91 -15.37 -2.51 10.50
N MET A 92 -15.99 -1.72 9.62
CA MET A 92 -16.97 -2.23 8.67
C MET A 92 -16.35 -3.27 7.73
N LEU A 93 -15.11 -3.05 7.28
CA LEU A 93 -14.39 -3.99 6.42
C LEU A 93 -14.07 -5.33 7.11
N ILE A 94 -13.72 -5.31 8.40
CA ILE A 94 -13.40 -6.55 9.12
C ILE A 94 -14.62 -7.23 9.74
N ASN A 95 -15.79 -6.57 9.73
CA ASN A 95 -17.07 -7.10 10.20
C ASN A 95 -18.12 -7.04 9.08
N PRO A 96 -18.00 -7.89 8.05
CA PRO A 96 -18.91 -7.87 6.91
C PRO A 96 -20.36 -8.18 7.29
N PRO A 97 -21.35 -7.55 6.60
CA PRO A 97 -22.76 -7.85 6.83
C PRO A 97 -23.06 -9.31 6.49
N ALA A 98 -23.79 -9.97 7.39
CA ALA A 98 -24.26 -11.36 7.24
C ALA A 98 -23.16 -12.37 6.82
N GLY A 99 -21.90 -12.11 7.17
CA GLY A 99 -20.78 -12.98 6.76
C GLY A 99 -20.57 -13.03 5.25
N SER A 100 -20.92 -11.96 4.52
CA SER A 100 -20.76 -11.83 3.06
C SER A 100 -19.35 -12.13 2.55
N TYR A 101 -18.35 -12.09 3.44
CA TYR A 101 -17.05 -12.70 3.22
C TYR A 101 -16.38 -13.08 4.55
N SER A 102 -15.32 -13.88 4.46
CA SER A 102 -14.44 -14.18 5.59
C SER A 102 -13.22 -13.28 5.56
N VAL A 103 -12.75 -12.91 6.75
CA VAL A 103 -11.59 -12.04 6.96
C VAL A 103 -10.50 -12.89 7.61
N GLU A 104 -9.31 -12.87 7.04
CA GLU A 104 -8.14 -13.52 7.62
C GLU A 104 -7.34 -12.49 8.40
N GLN A 105 -7.15 -12.70 9.70
CA GLN A 105 -6.25 -11.90 10.51
C GLN A 105 -4.83 -12.48 10.40
N LEU A 106 -3.88 -11.67 9.93
CA LEU A 106 -2.49 -12.08 9.79
C LEU A 106 -1.75 -12.01 11.14
N GLU A 107 -0.56 -12.63 11.19
CA GLU A 107 0.26 -12.67 12.40
C GLU A 107 0.50 -11.28 13.01
N GLY A 108 0.42 -11.22 14.34
CA GLY A 108 0.55 -9.95 15.08
C GLY A 108 -0.73 -9.11 15.14
N GLY A 109 -1.81 -9.54 14.51
CA GLY A 109 -3.16 -8.99 14.69
C GLY A 109 -3.41 -7.58 14.15
N ARG A 110 -2.39 -6.97 13.52
CA ARG A 110 -2.45 -5.63 12.93
C ARG A 110 -3.06 -5.64 11.53
N PHE A 111 -2.72 -6.65 10.74
CA PHE A 111 -3.09 -6.72 9.32
C PHE A 111 -4.23 -7.71 9.12
N TYR A 112 -5.15 -7.35 8.23
CA TYR A 112 -6.26 -8.19 7.83
C TYR A 112 -6.23 -8.37 6.31
N ARG A 113 -6.30 -9.62 5.85
CA ARG A 113 -6.48 -9.95 4.45
C ARG A 113 -7.97 -10.08 4.16
N LEU A 114 -8.43 -9.32 3.17
CA LEU A 114 -9.80 -9.31 2.68
C LEU A 114 -9.83 -9.88 1.26
N PRO A 115 -10.81 -10.73 0.91
CA PRO A 115 -10.91 -11.25 -0.45
C PRO A 115 -11.33 -10.15 -1.43
N VAL A 116 -10.97 -10.29 -2.70
CA VAL A 116 -11.56 -9.50 -3.79
C VAL A 116 -12.97 -10.03 -4.07
N ASN A 117 -13.98 -9.19 -3.88
CA ASN A 117 -15.37 -9.46 -4.20
C ASN A 117 -16.17 -8.16 -4.32
N ASP A 118 -17.46 -8.27 -4.66
CA ASP A 118 -18.34 -7.12 -4.80
C ASP A 118 -18.38 -6.16 -3.60
N TYR A 119 -18.25 -6.65 -2.37
CA TYR A 119 -18.28 -5.81 -1.17
C TYR A 119 -16.98 -5.03 -1.00
N THR A 120 -15.85 -5.75 -0.99
CA THR A 120 -14.53 -5.14 -0.80
C THR A 120 -14.15 -4.25 -1.98
N ASP A 121 -14.55 -4.58 -3.21
CA ASP A 121 -14.38 -3.73 -4.39
C ASP A 121 -15.23 -2.46 -4.30
N THR A 122 -16.45 -2.55 -3.77
CA THR A 122 -17.29 -1.36 -3.56
C THR A 122 -16.63 -0.43 -2.53
N ALA A 123 -16.05 -0.99 -1.47
CA ALA A 123 -15.34 -0.22 -0.48
C ALA A 123 -14.04 0.39 -1.02
N TRP A 124 -13.28 -0.37 -1.82
CA TRP A 124 -12.09 0.10 -2.53
C TRP A 124 -12.39 1.30 -3.42
N ARG A 125 -13.40 1.19 -4.30
CA ARG A 125 -13.81 2.30 -5.18
C ARG A 125 -14.29 3.52 -4.39
N SER A 126 -14.99 3.30 -3.28
CA SER A 126 -15.45 4.41 -2.44
C SER A 126 -14.29 5.15 -1.79
N ILE A 127 -13.21 4.47 -1.38
CA ILE A 127 -12.03 5.15 -0.83
C ILE A 127 -11.18 5.82 -1.92
N GLU A 128 -11.12 5.23 -3.10
CA GLU A 128 -10.54 5.85 -4.30
C GLU A 128 -11.26 7.16 -4.64
N ASP A 129 -12.60 7.16 -4.70
CA ASP A 129 -13.40 8.36 -4.93
C ASP A 129 -13.19 9.44 -3.85
N VAL A 130 -13.03 9.02 -2.59
CA VAL A 130 -12.68 9.92 -1.47
C VAL A 130 -11.30 10.53 -1.69
N PHE A 131 -10.31 9.73 -2.09
CA PHE A 131 -8.95 10.18 -2.32
C PHE A 131 -8.89 11.18 -3.47
N SER A 132 -9.50 10.87 -4.61
CA SER A 132 -9.57 11.76 -5.77
C SER A 132 -10.28 13.08 -5.42
N ALA A 133 -11.38 13.01 -4.65
CA ALA A 133 -12.07 14.21 -4.18
C ALA A 133 -11.25 15.05 -3.18
N PHE A 134 -10.20 14.52 -2.55
CA PHE A 134 -9.37 15.25 -1.61
C PHE A 134 -8.09 15.79 -2.26
N TYR A 135 -7.47 15.03 -3.16
CA TYR A 135 -6.14 15.32 -3.70
C TYR A 135 -6.13 15.80 -5.16
N ASP A 136 -7.14 15.49 -5.97
CA ASP A 136 -7.21 15.91 -7.38
C ASP A 136 -8.04 17.20 -7.58
N ASN A 137 -8.34 17.91 -6.49
CA ASN A 137 -9.02 19.22 -6.49
C ASN A 137 -8.02 20.39 -6.51
#